data_AF-A0ABD5IES5-F1
#
_entry.id   AF-A0ABD5IES5-F1
#
_cell.length_a   1.000
_cell.length_b   1.000
_cell.length_c   1.000
_cell.angle_alpha   90.00
_cell.angle_beta   90.00
_cell.angle_gamma   90.00
#
_symmetry.space_group_name_H-M   'P 1'
#
loop_
_entity.id
_entity.type
_entity.pdbx_description
1 polymer ?
#
loop_
_entity_poly.entity_id
_entity_poly.type
_entity_poly.pdbx_seq_one_letter_code
_entity_poly.pdbx_strand_id
1 'polypeptide(L)'
;MDKLHEEKLRAEFEKQIREDLLFDDEELEWQPERNCYAIYGVHLAWWGYRASRVNLVVELPEPHAHLIWIQAGHAPDDYWDDVEISRSEEDKCCDGSDRYEVYAKWQVDELFRSIGLSIKGDEA
;
A
#
# COMPACT_ATOMS: atom_id res chain seq x y z
N MET A 1 3.50 -2.70 15.30
CA MET A 1 2.91 -1.57 14.57
C MET A 1 3.40 -0.31 15.24
N ASP A 2 4.07 0.59 14.50
CA ASP A 2 4.57 1.87 15.05
C ASP A 2 3.40 2.81 15.39
N LYS A 3 3.60 3.70 16.37
CA LYS A 3 2.59 4.66 16.85
C LYS A 3 2.12 5.61 15.74
N LEU A 4 3.04 6.08 14.89
CA LEU A 4 2.70 6.94 13.74
C LEU A 4 1.77 6.21 12.76
N HIS A 5 1.98 4.90 12.58
CA HIS A 5 1.16 4.07 11.72
C HIS A 5 -0.25 3.85 12.31
N GLU A 6 -0.36 3.62 13.61
CA GLU A 6 -1.64 3.47 14.30
C GLU A 6 -2.47 4.77 14.28
N GLU A 7 -1.83 5.94 14.42
CA GLU A 7 -2.47 7.24 14.31
C GLU A 7 -3.03 7.50 12.90
N LYS A 8 -2.27 7.14 11.85
CA LYS A 8 -2.74 7.24 10.45
C LYS A 8 -3.93 6.33 10.18
N LEU A 9 -3.84 5.06 10.59
CA LEU A 9 -4.94 4.09 10.47
C LEU A 9 -6.21 4.57 11.17
N ARG A 10 -6.07 5.17 12.36
CA ARG A 10 -7.20 5.72 13.11
C ARG A 10 -7.82 6.92 12.39
N ALA A 11 -7.00 7.83 11.86
CA ALA A 11 -7.49 8.97 11.08
C ALA A 11 -8.25 8.53 9.82
N GLU A 12 -7.79 7.49 9.12
CA GLU A 12 -8.49 6.90 7.97
C GLU A 12 -9.84 6.28 8.38
N PHE A 13 -9.85 5.51 9.46
CA PHE A 13 -11.07 4.93 10.02
C PHE A 13 -12.11 6.00 10.35
N GLU A 14 -11.70 7.05 11.06
CA GLU A 14 -12.59 8.15 11.44
C GLU A 14 -13.10 8.92 10.21
N LYS A 15 -12.25 9.15 9.21
CA LYS A 15 -12.69 9.75 7.94
C LYS A 15 -13.77 8.89 7.28
N GLN A 16 -13.54 7.59 7.16
CA GLN A 16 -14.49 6.68 6.52
C GLN A 16 -15.83 6.64 7.27
N ILE A 17 -15.81 6.55 8.60
CA ILE A 17 -17.04 6.53 9.40
C ILE A 17 -17.81 7.85 9.29
N ARG A 18 -17.13 9.01 9.21
CA ARG A 18 -17.79 10.30 8.93
C ARG A 18 -18.49 10.30 7.56
N GLU A 19 -17.83 9.79 6.53
CA GLU A 19 -18.34 9.81 5.15
C GLU A 19 -19.47 8.79 4.91
N ASP A 20 -19.32 7.55 5.41
CA ASP A 20 -20.22 6.44 5.10
C ASP A 20 -21.39 6.32 6.09
N LEU A 21 -21.14 6.65 7.37
CA LEU A 21 -22.09 6.42 8.47
C LEU A 21 -22.56 7.73 9.14
N LEU A 22 -22.07 8.89 8.69
CA LEU A 22 -22.48 10.22 9.14
C LEU A 22 -22.28 10.48 10.65
N PHE A 23 -21.29 9.81 11.26
CA PHE A 23 -20.89 10.13 12.63
C PHE A 23 -20.22 11.50 12.68
N ASP A 24 -20.44 12.23 13.78
CA ASP A 24 -19.77 13.50 14.02
C ASP A 24 -18.55 13.38 14.96
N ASP A 25 -17.89 14.52 15.22
CA ASP A 25 -16.70 14.56 16.06
C ASP A 25 -17.02 14.32 17.56
N GLU A 26 -18.25 14.56 18.01
CA GLU A 26 -18.65 14.25 19.39
C GLU A 26 -18.81 12.74 19.57
N GLU A 27 -19.36 12.05 18.58
CA GLU A 27 -19.53 10.60 18.58
C GLU A 27 -18.20 9.83 18.40
N LEU A 28 -17.22 10.45 17.74
CA LEU A 28 -15.87 9.92 17.52
C LEU A 28 -14.86 10.32 18.61
N GLU A 29 -15.33 10.70 19.80
CA GLU A 29 -14.46 11.06 20.92
C GLU A 29 -13.54 9.90 21.35
N TRP A 30 -12.22 10.12 21.34
CA TRP A 30 -11.23 9.19 21.87
C TRP A 30 -10.91 9.49 23.33
N GLN A 31 -11.00 8.48 24.21
CA GLN A 31 -10.69 8.57 25.63
C GLN A 31 -9.27 8.00 25.89
N PRO A 32 -8.22 8.84 26.03
CA PRO A 32 -6.84 8.38 26.11
C PRO A 32 -6.55 7.52 27.35
N GLU A 33 -7.23 7.75 28.47
CA GLU A 33 -7.06 6.99 29.72
C GLU A 33 -7.53 5.54 29.59
N ARG A 34 -8.48 5.30 28.69
CA ARG A 34 -9.08 3.99 28.43
C ARG A 34 -8.62 3.37 27.12
N ASN A 35 -7.91 4.15 26.30
CA ASN A 35 -7.44 3.76 24.98
C ASN A 35 -8.59 3.24 24.09
N CYS A 36 -9.74 3.92 24.12
CA CYS A 36 -10.94 3.54 23.37
C CYS A 36 -11.78 4.75 22.93
N TYR A 37 -12.70 4.54 22.00
CA TYR A 37 -13.75 5.53 21.70
C TYR A 37 -14.77 5.58 22.83
N ALA A 38 -15.37 6.75 23.07
CA ALA A 38 -16.41 6.96 24.07
C ALA A 38 -17.63 6.07 23.80
N ILE A 39 -18.02 5.93 22.53
CA ILE A 39 -19.06 5.02 22.08
C ILE A 39 -18.47 3.63 21.85
N TYR A 40 -18.95 2.65 22.61
CA TYR A 40 -18.42 1.28 22.55
C TYR A 40 -18.63 0.61 21.18
N GLY A 41 -19.73 0.90 20.48
CA GLY A 41 -19.97 0.39 19.13
C GLY A 41 -18.90 0.85 18.12
N VAL A 42 -18.50 2.12 18.19
CA VAL A 42 -17.40 2.68 17.39
C VAL A 42 -16.09 1.99 17.75
N HIS A 43 -15.84 1.72 19.03
CA HIS A 43 -14.63 1.02 19.46
C HIS A 43 -14.54 -0.42 18.92
N LEU A 44 -15.65 -1.15 18.89
CA LEU A 44 -15.70 -2.49 18.28
C LEU A 44 -15.46 -2.42 16.76
N ALA A 45 -16.05 -1.43 16.08
CA ALA A 45 -15.81 -1.20 14.65
C ALA A 45 -14.33 -0.88 14.38
N TRP A 46 -13.70 -0.04 15.21
CA TRP A 46 -12.27 0.25 15.14
C TRP A 46 -11.41 -1.01 15.29
N TRP A 47 -11.74 -1.88 16.25
CA TRP A 47 -11.03 -3.15 16.41
C TRP A 47 -11.14 -4.04 15.18
N GLY A 48 -12.34 -4.17 14.61
CA GLY A 48 -12.57 -4.91 13.37
C GLY A 48 -11.78 -4.32 12.20
N TYR A 49 -11.83 -2.98 12.04
CA TYR A 49 -11.10 -2.26 11.02
C TYR A 49 -9.59 -2.49 11.14
N ARG A 50 -9.01 -2.26 12.32
CA ARG A 50 -7.59 -2.47 12.60
C ARG A 50 -7.17 -3.91 12.32
N ALA A 51 -7.94 -4.89 12.81
CA ALA A 51 -7.64 -6.31 12.60
C ALA A 51 -7.73 -6.70 11.11
N SER A 52 -8.64 -6.09 10.35
CA SER A 52 -8.73 -6.32 8.90
C SER A 52 -7.47 -5.85 8.18
N ARG A 53 -6.92 -4.68 8.55
CA ARG A 53 -5.71 -4.12 7.92
C ARG A 53 -4.44 -4.91 8.24
N VAL A 54 -4.33 -5.46 9.46
CA VAL A 54 -3.21 -6.34 9.84
C VAL A 54 -3.19 -7.65 9.04
N ASN A 55 -4.34 -8.11 8.53
CA ASN A 55 -4.47 -9.39 7.83
C ASN A 55 -4.58 -9.28 6.29
N LEU A 56 -4.52 -8.06 5.72
CA LEU A 56 -4.48 -7.90 4.27
C LEU A 56 -3.05 -8.18 3.77
N VAL A 57 -2.81 -9.45 3.45
CA VAL A 57 -1.62 -9.92 2.77
C VAL A 57 -1.88 -9.90 1.27
N VAL A 58 -1.12 -9.11 0.53
CA VAL A 58 -1.20 -9.04 -0.93
C VAL A 58 -0.21 -10.02 -1.53
N GLU A 59 -0.71 -10.93 -2.35
CA GLU A 59 0.12 -11.81 -3.17
C GLU A 59 0.48 -11.07 -4.45
N LEU A 60 1.75 -10.67 -4.58
CA LEU A 60 2.23 -10.13 -5.85
C LEU A 60 2.23 -11.26 -6.89
N PRO A 61 1.83 -10.97 -8.14
CA PRO A 61 2.03 -11.93 -9.22
C PRO A 61 3.52 -12.27 -9.31
N GLU A 62 3.83 -13.52 -9.70
CA GLU A 62 5.22 -13.87 -9.99
C GLU A 62 5.77 -12.86 -11.01
N PRO A 63 6.97 -12.30 -10.77
CA PRO A 63 7.56 -11.34 -11.68
C PRO A 63 7.67 -12.00 -13.05
N HIS A 64 6.80 -11.60 -13.98
CA HIS A 64 6.91 -12.01 -15.36
C HIS A 64 8.18 -11.34 -15.91
N ALA A 65 9.31 -12.05 -15.87
CA ALA A 65 10.61 -11.63 -16.39
C ALA A 65 10.54 -11.09 -17.84
N HIS A 66 9.47 -11.45 -18.55
CA HIS A 66 9.16 -10.99 -19.90
C HIS A 66 8.88 -9.49 -20.03
N LEU A 67 8.38 -8.79 -19.00
CA LEU A 67 8.13 -7.34 -19.09
C LEU A 67 9.42 -6.52 -19.04
N ILE A 68 10.40 -6.96 -18.26
CA ILE A 68 11.70 -6.27 -18.16
C ILE A 68 12.47 -6.38 -19.49
N TRP A 69 12.41 -7.53 -20.17
CA TRP A 69 13.01 -7.72 -21.50
C TRP A 69 12.47 -6.75 -22.56
N ILE A 70 11.18 -6.44 -22.51
CA ILE A 70 10.57 -5.50 -23.45
C ILE A 70 11.08 -4.08 -23.17
N GLN A 71 11.34 -3.72 -21.91
CA GLN A 71 11.71 -2.38 -21.45
C GLN A 71 13.21 -2.07 -21.41
N ALA A 72 14.07 -3.09 -21.28
CA ALA A 72 15.52 -2.88 -21.14
C ALA A 72 16.26 -2.63 -22.47
N GLY A 73 15.62 -2.84 -23.62
CA GLY A 73 16.26 -2.68 -24.95
C GLY A 73 17.36 -3.69 -25.27
N HIS A 74 17.89 -4.40 -24.27
CA HIS A 74 18.91 -5.44 -24.36
C HIS A 74 18.64 -6.56 -23.33
N ALA A 75 19.20 -7.74 -23.58
CA ALA A 75 19.15 -8.84 -22.61
C ALA A 75 19.93 -8.41 -21.35
N PRO A 76 19.37 -8.56 -20.13
CA PRO A 76 20.11 -8.32 -18.91
C PRO A 76 21.33 -9.22 -18.89
N ASP A 77 22.49 -8.69 -18.50
CA ASP A 77 23.48 -9.56 -17.91
C ASP A 77 22.93 -10.04 -16.56
N ASP A 78 23.51 -11.12 -16.06
CA ASP A 78 22.96 -12.04 -15.08
C ASP A 78 22.71 -11.42 -13.68
N TYR A 79 22.93 -10.11 -13.52
CA TYR A 79 22.63 -9.30 -12.36
C TYR A 79 21.59 -8.22 -12.71
N TRP A 80 20.33 -8.41 -12.28
CA TRP A 80 19.24 -7.44 -12.47
C TRP A 80 19.41 -6.09 -11.74
N ASP A 81 20.61 -5.78 -11.24
CA ASP A 81 20.91 -4.64 -10.37
C ASP A 81 21.31 -3.36 -11.14
N ASP A 82 21.63 -3.47 -12.44
CA ASP A 82 22.18 -2.37 -13.26
C ASP A 82 21.35 -2.03 -14.51
N VAL A 83 20.15 -2.60 -14.64
CA VAL A 83 19.24 -2.31 -15.76
C VAL A 83 18.69 -0.88 -15.65
N GLU A 84 19.22 0.03 -16.47
CA GLU A 84 18.69 1.38 -16.63
C GLU A 84 17.48 1.38 -17.59
N ILE A 85 16.35 1.92 -17.14
CA ILE A 85 15.13 1.99 -17.95
C ILE A 85 15.23 3.17 -18.92
N SER A 86 15.27 2.89 -20.22
CA SER A 86 15.21 3.91 -21.26
C SER A 86 13.87 4.66 -21.24
N ARG A 87 13.92 5.99 -21.44
CA ARG A 87 12.76 6.90 -21.46
C ARG A 87 12.75 7.80 -22.70
N SER A 88 13.24 7.29 -23.83
CA SER A 88 13.27 8.04 -25.08
C SER A 88 11.87 8.10 -25.73
N GLU A 89 11.68 9.00 -26.69
CA GLU A 89 10.44 9.05 -27.50
C GLU A 89 10.22 7.76 -28.31
N GLU A 90 11.30 7.02 -28.60
CA GLU A 90 11.27 5.75 -29.33
C GLU A 90 10.76 4.60 -28.45
N ASP A 91 10.71 4.80 -27.13
CA ASP A 91 10.23 3.81 -26.18
C ASP A 91 8.71 3.88 -25.97
N LYS A 92 7.97 4.79 -26.62
CA LYS A 92 6.52 4.87 -26.46
C LYS A 92 5.80 3.60 -26.94
N CYS A 93 4.64 3.33 -26.36
CA CYS A 93 3.75 2.26 -26.79
C CYS A 93 3.24 2.51 -28.23
N CYS A 94 2.72 1.48 -28.88
CA CYS A 94 2.24 1.57 -30.26
C CYS A 94 1.09 2.58 -30.46
N ASP A 95 0.41 2.97 -29.38
CA ASP A 95 -0.64 3.99 -29.35
C ASP A 95 -0.11 5.40 -29.01
N GLY A 96 1.22 5.55 -28.84
CA GLY A 96 1.87 6.80 -28.48
C GLY A 96 1.81 7.14 -26.99
N SER A 97 1.29 6.25 -26.13
CA SER A 97 1.35 6.45 -24.68
C SER A 97 2.76 6.20 -24.16
N ASP A 98 3.05 6.77 -22.99
CA ASP A 98 4.23 6.36 -22.22
C ASP A 98 4.07 4.88 -21.80
N ARG A 99 5.20 4.19 -21.60
CA ARG A 99 5.18 2.83 -21.05
C ARG A 99 4.75 2.86 -19.59
N TYR A 100 4.20 1.72 -19.13
CA TYR A 100 3.92 1.51 -17.71
C TYR A 100 5.17 1.75 -16.87
N GLU A 101 5.00 2.48 -15.77
CA GLU A 101 6.07 2.69 -14.79
C GLU A 101 6.55 1.34 -14.26
N VAL A 102 7.86 1.18 -14.20
CA VAL A 102 8.51 0.00 -13.62
C VAL A 102 8.96 0.37 -12.23
N TYR A 103 8.52 -0.40 -11.25
CA TYR A 103 8.92 -0.24 -9.86
C TYR A 103 9.82 -1.41 -9.47
N ALA A 104 10.94 -1.10 -8.83
CA ALA A 104 11.73 -2.11 -8.16
C ALA A 104 10.93 -2.73 -7.00
N LYS A 105 11.22 -3.99 -6.65
CA LYS A 105 10.51 -4.70 -5.55
C LYS A 105 10.49 -3.88 -4.26
N TRP A 106 11.60 -3.22 -3.90
CA TRP A 106 11.66 -2.40 -2.69
C TRP A 106 10.73 -1.18 -2.71
N GLN A 107 10.48 -0.57 -3.88
CA GLN A 107 9.54 0.55 -4.01
C GLN A 107 8.10 0.07 -3.79
N VAL A 108 7.78 -1.11 -4.30
CA VAL A 108 6.50 -1.77 -4.06
C VAL A 108 6.38 -2.12 -2.57
N ASP A 109 7.41 -2.74 -1.97
CA ASP A 109 7.40 -3.10 -0.55
C ASP A 109 7.22 -1.86 0.35
N GLU A 110 7.90 -0.74 0.07
CA GLU A 110 7.77 0.51 0.82
C GLU A 110 6.38 1.12 0.70
N LEU A 111 5.81 1.17 -0.51
CA LEU A 111 4.46 1.67 -0.75
C LEU A 111 3.45 0.86 0.06
N PHE A 112 3.52 -0.48 0.00
CA PHE A 112 2.59 -1.36 0.71
C PHE A 112 2.71 -1.19 2.23
N ARG A 113 3.94 -1.11 2.77
CA ARG A 113 4.16 -0.81 4.19
C ARG A 113 3.60 0.55 4.59
N SER A 114 3.73 1.57 3.75
CA SER A 114 3.24 2.92 4.04
C SER A 114 1.72 2.99 4.24
N ILE A 115 0.97 2.12 3.55
CA ILE A 115 -0.49 1.98 3.63
C ILE A 115 -0.95 0.82 4.53
N GLY A 116 -0.02 0.16 5.23
CA GLY A 116 -0.34 -0.90 6.20
C GLY A 116 -0.68 -2.25 5.61
N LEU A 117 -0.32 -2.50 4.36
CA LEU A 117 -0.44 -3.80 3.71
C LEU A 117 0.87 -4.58 3.84
N SER A 118 0.74 -5.90 3.93
CA SER A 118 1.88 -6.83 3.91
C SER A 118 1.90 -7.60 2.59
N ILE A 119 3.07 -8.00 2.11
CA ILE A 119 3.20 -8.81 0.89
C ILE A 119 3.44 -10.28 1.27
N LYS A 120 2.76 -11.20 0.59
CA LYS A 120 2.91 -12.64 0.80
C LYS A 120 4.32 -13.09 0.41
N GLY A 121 5.02 -13.79 1.30
CA GLY A 121 6.36 -14.35 1.03
C GLY A 121 7.54 -13.54 1.57
N ASP A 122 7.31 -12.42 2.25
CA ASP A 122 8.34 -11.67 3.00
C ASP A 122 8.63 -12.31 4.39
N GLU A 123 8.65 -13.64 4.49
CA GLU A 123 9.29 -14.33 5.63
C GLU A 123 10.79 -14.45 5.35
N ALA A 124 11.59 -13.96 6.32
CA ALA A 124 13.05 -13.81 6.25
C ALA A 124 13.82 -15.12 6.01
#